data_AF-A0A060BS66-F1
#
_entry.id   AF-A0A060BS66-F1
#
_cell.length_a   1.000
_cell.length_b   1.000
_cell.length_c   1.000
_cell.angle_alpha   90.00
_cell.angle_beta   90.00
_cell.angle_gamma   90.00
#
_symmetry.space_group_name_H-M   'P 1'
#
loop_
_entity.id
_entity.type
_entity.pdbx_description
1 polymer ?
#
loop_
_entity_poly.entity_id
_entity_poly.type
_entity_poly.pdbx_seq_one_letter_code
_entity_poly.pdbx_strand_id
1 'polypeptide(L)'
;MRCSGVFDAHIIFIPMQYPADVEAGADIASRMKTRAIVLREPYNTVEFMSLMGCMDAVIANRLHALIFASIMQVPVAAVSYD
;
A
#
# COMPACT_ATOMS: atom_id res chain seq x y z
N MET A 1 -2.34 -1.90 -24.00
CA MET A 1 -1.75 -1.98 -22.64
C MET A 1 -0.26 -1.69 -22.75
N ARG A 2 0.14 -0.41 -22.61
CA ARG A 2 1.54 0.05 -22.68
C ARG A 2 1.85 0.68 -21.32
N CYS A 3 2.58 -0.03 -20.46
CA CYS A 3 3.06 0.51 -19.19
C CYS A 3 4.52 0.94 -19.39
N SER A 4 4.72 2.15 -19.89
CA SER A 4 5.96 2.92 -19.71
C SER A 4 5.63 4.41 -19.81
N GLY A 5 5.53 5.08 -18.66
CA GLY A 5 5.73 6.53 -18.54
C GLY A 5 4.52 7.46 -18.38
N VAL A 6 3.30 6.99 -18.07
CA VAL A 6 2.08 7.85 -18.21
C VAL A 6 1.45 8.34 -16.89
N PHE A 7 1.83 7.82 -15.72
CA PHE A 7 1.17 8.20 -14.47
C PHE A 7 2.14 8.82 -13.46
N ASP A 8 1.89 10.06 -13.06
CA ASP A 8 2.53 10.74 -11.93
C ASP A 8 1.93 10.19 -10.62
N ALA A 9 2.35 8.97 -10.27
CA ALA A 9 1.81 8.24 -9.13
C ALA A 9 2.73 8.40 -7.91
N HIS A 10 2.15 8.83 -6.79
CA HIS A 10 2.81 8.82 -5.49
C HIS A 10 2.63 7.47 -4.81
N ILE A 11 3.73 6.79 -4.50
CA ILE A 11 3.71 5.46 -3.90
C ILE A 11 3.87 5.59 -2.38
N ILE A 12 2.90 5.06 -1.63
CA ILE A 12 2.89 5.06 -0.17
C ILE A 12 2.82 3.61 0.32
N PHE A 13 3.80 3.20 1.14
CA PHE A 13 3.78 1.94 1.87
C PHE A 13 3.12 2.15 3.22
N ILE A 14 1.97 1.49 3.43
CA ILE A 14 1.20 1.53 4.67
C ILE A 14 1.43 0.20 5.42
N PRO A 15 2.10 0.20 6.58
CA PRO A 15 2.35 -1.01 7.34
C PRO A 15 1.07 -1.51 8.01
N MET A 16 0.75 -2.79 7.82
CA MET A 16 -0.34 -3.46 8.53
C MET A 16 0.20 -4.43 9.59
N GLN A 17 1.42 -4.96 9.41
CA GLN A 17 2.17 -5.74 10.39
C GLN A 17 3.35 -4.90 10.86
N TYR A 18 3.19 -4.21 11.98
CA TYR A 18 4.30 -3.51 12.59
C TYR A 18 5.18 -4.49 13.39
N PRO A 19 6.53 -4.42 13.32
CA PRO A 19 7.35 -3.55 12.46
C PRO A 19 7.71 -4.14 11.09
N ALA A 20 7.40 -5.43 10.85
CA ALA A 20 7.85 -6.18 9.67
C ALA A 20 7.55 -5.50 8.31
N ASP A 21 6.35 -4.93 8.15
CA ASP A 21 5.95 -4.26 6.90
C ASP A 21 6.71 -2.93 6.70
N VAL A 22 7.15 -2.28 7.77
CA VAL A 22 7.97 -1.05 7.69
C VAL A 22 9.35 -1.39 7.13
N GLU A 23 9.95 -2.47 7.61
CA GLU A 23 11.25 -2.95 7.15
C GLU A 23 11.18 -3.41 5.69
N ALA A 24 10.15 -4.19 5.33
CA ALA A 24 9.92 -4.61 3.96
C ALA A 24 9.68 -3.42 3.02
N GLY A 25 8.84 -2.45 3.42
CA GLY A 25 8.58 -1.24 2.65
C GLY A 25 9.84 -0.39 2.45
N ALA A 26 10.69 -0.28 3.48
CA ALA A 26 11.96 0.43 3.39
C ALA A 26 12.98 -0.26 2.47
N ASP A 27 13.11 -1.59 2.52
CA ASP A 27 13.98 -2.35 1.61
C ASP A 27 13.51 -2.19 0.16
N ILE A 28 12.21 -2.32 -0.11
CA ILE A 28 11.65 -2.12 -1.45
C ILE A 28 11.90 -0.68 -1.92
N ALA A 29 11.57 0.32 -1.11
CA ALA A 29 11.79 1.72 -1.44
C ALA A 29 13.26 2.05 -1.77
N SER A 30 14.22 1.40 -1.10
CA SER A 30 15.66 1.60 -1.38
C SER A 30 16.09 1.11 -2.77
N ARG A 31 15.33 0.18 -3.37
CA ARG A 31 15.59 -0.43 -4.67
C ARG A 31 14.76 0.20 -5.80
N MET A 32 13.81 1.06 -5.46
CA MET A 32 12.94 1.73 -6.43
C MET A 32 13.67 2.88 -7.15
N LYS A 33 13.34 3.07 -8.43
CA LYS A 33 13.80 4.23 -9.22
C LYS A 33 12.92 5.47 -9.00
N THR A 34 11.72 5.28 -8.47
CA THR A 34 10.74 6.34 -8.17
C THR A 34 10.68 6.52 -6.66
N ARG A 35 10.52 7.78 -6.22
CA ARG A 35 10.37 8.09 -4.80
C ARG A 35 9.10 7.44 -4.24
N ALA A 36 9.25 6.77 -3.11
CA ALA A 36 8.14 6.24 -2.32
C ALA A 36 8.20 6.79 -0.89
N ILE A 37 7.05 6.87 -0.23
CA ILE A 37 6.90 7.23 1.18
C ILE A 37 6.64 5.94 1.95
N VAL A 38 7.39 5.70 3.03
CA VAL A 38 7.16 4.57 3.93
C VAL A 38 6.64 5.12 5.24
N LEU A 39 5.41 4.78 5.61
CA LEU A 39 4.86 5.11 6.92
C LEU A 39 5.54 4.21 7.97
N ARG A 40 5.90 4.80 9.12
CA ARG A 40 6.76 4.16 10.14
C ARG A 40 6.09 3.99 11.50
N GLU A 41 4.79 4.26 11.58
CA GLU A 41 4.03 4.18 12.82
C GLU A 41 3.08 2.97 12.78
N PRO A 42 2.72 2.39 13.95
CA PRO A 42 1.61 1.46 14.03
C PRO A 42 0.29 2.21 13.87
N TYR A 43 -0.64 1.65 13.11
CA TYR A 43 -1.98 2.21 12.91
C TYR A 43 -3.04 1.25 13.43
N ASN A 44 -4.04 1.80 14.14
CA ASN A 44 -5.22 1.04 14.50
C ASN A 44 -6.16 0.87 13.28
N THR A 45 -7.21 0.06 13.42
CA THR A 45 -8.15 -0.23 12.33
C THR A 45 -8.77 1.01 11.72
N VAL A 46 -9.18 1.99 12.54
CA VAL A 46 -9.84 3.22 12.06
C VAL A 46 -8.85 4.06 11.28
N GLU A 47 -7.64 4.26 11.80
CA GLU A 47 -6.57 5.00 11.12
C GLU A 47 -6.19 4.34 9.80
N PHE A 48 -6.05 3.02 9.79
CA PHE A 48 -5.72 2.26 8.59
C PHE A 48 -6.82 2.40 7.51
N MET A 49 -8.09 2.32 7.91
CA MET A 49 -9.22 2.55 7.00
C MET A 49 -9.24 3.99 6.47
N SER A 50 -8.97 4.99 7.32
CA SER A 50 -8.84 6.38 6.89
C SER A 50 -7.71 6.57 5.86
N LEU A 51 -6.54 5.96 6.09
CA LEU A 51 -5.44 5.99 5.14
C LEU A 51 -5.82 5.33 3.81
N MET A 52 -6.44 4.14 3.87
CA MET A 52 -6.90 3.43 2.68
C MET A 52 -7.90 4.27 1.87
N GLY A 53 -8.88 4.89 2.52
CA GLY A 53 -9.88 5.74 1.85
C GLY A 53 -9.33 6.99 1.17
N CYS A 54 -8.09 7.38 1.46
CA CYS A 54 -7.41 8.48 0.77
C CYS A 54 -6.63 8.02 -0.48
N MET A 55 -6.55 6.72 -0.76
CA MET A 55 -5.80 6.19 -1.89
C MET A 55 -6.66 6.11 -3.15
N ASP A 56 -6.06 6.36 -4.32
CA ASP A 56 -6.72 6.17 -5.62
C ASP A 56 -6.79 4.68 -6.03
N ALA A 57 -5.83 3.89 -5.55
CA ALA A 57 -5.78 2.45 -5.75
C ALA A 57 -4.90 1.78 -4.68
N VAL A 58 -5.17 0.51 -4.38
CA VAL A 58 -4.43 -0.29 -3.40
C VAL A 58 -3.91 -1.57 -4.05
N ILE A 59 -2.66 -1.93 -3.75
CA ILE A 59 -2.08 -3.23 -4.09
C ILE A 59 -1.72 -3.91 -2.77
N ALA A 60 -2.28 -5.10 -2.52
CA ALA A 60 -2.06 -5.79 -1.26
C ALA A 60 -2.08 -7.32 -1.41
N ASN A 61 -1.37 -8.00 -0.51
CA ASN A 61 -1.42 -9.45 -0.35
C ASN A 61 -2.20 -9.89 0.89
N ARG A 62 -2.37 -9.01 1.89
CA ARG A 62 -3.07 -9.34 3.13
C ARG A 62 -4.58 -9.20 2.96
N LEU A 63 -5.32 -10.26 3.30
CA LEU A 63 -6.79 -10.31 3.19
C LEU A 63 -7.47 -9.08 3.81
N HIS A 64 -7.05 -8.66 5.01
CA HIS A 64 -7.65 -7.51 5.68
C HIS A 64 -7.46 -6.20 4.90
N ALA A 65 -6.30 -5.99 4.26
CA ALA A 65 -6.10 -4.83 3.40
C ALA A 65 -7.03 -4.87 2.17
N LEU A 66 -7.27 -6.06 1.59
CA LEU A 66 -8.21 -6.25 0.47
C LEU A 66 -9.66 -5.93 0.86
N ILE A 67 -10.09 -6.46 2.01
CA ILE A 67 -11.43 -6.22 2.56
C ILE A 67 -11.60 -4.72 2.88
N PHE A 68 -10.64 -4.10 3.56
CA PHE A 68 -10.75 -2.70 3.94
C PHE A 68 -10.74 -1.76 2.72
N ALA A 69 -9.86 -1.97 1.73
CA ALA A 69 -9.89 -1.20 0.49
C ALA A 69 -11.26 -1.33 -0.21
N SER A 70 -11.82 -2.53 -0.25
CA SER A 70 -13.15 -2.78 -0.84
C SER A 70 -14.27 -2.06 -0.07
N ILE A 71 -14.24 -2.07 1.26
CA ILE A 71 -15.18 -1.32 2.11
C ILE A 71 -15.07 0.18 1.85
N MET A 72 -13.83 0.69 1.76
CA MET A 72 -13.55 2.10 1.47
C MET A 72 -13.83 2.49 0.01
N GLN A 73 -14.34 1.56 -0.82
CA GLN A 73 -14.63 1.77 -2.24
C GLN A 73 -13.41 2.18 -3.07
N VAL A 74 -12.23 1.74 -2.65
CA VAL A 74 -10.96 1.98 -3.34
C VAL A 74 -10.62 0.78 -4.21
N PRO A 75 -10.33 0.97 -5.51
CA PRO A 75 -9.92 -0.10 -6.40
C PRO A 75 -8.73 -0.88 -5.83
N VAL A 76 -8.85 -2.20 -5.75
CA VAL A 76 -7.82 -3.06 -5.14
C VAL A 76 -7.35 -4.16 -6.08
N ALA A 77 -6.03 -4.33 -6.16
CA ALA A 77 -5.38 -5.44 -6.85
C ALA A 77 -4.75 -6.39 -5.81
N ALA A 78 -5.22 -7.64 -5.80
CA ALA A 78 -4.68 -8.67 -4.93
C ALA A 78 -3.40 -9.28 -5.54
N VAL A 79 -2.36 -9.38 -4.72
CA VAL A 79 -1.17 -10.16 -5.04
C VAL A 79 -1.24 -11.48 -4.30
N SER A 80 -1.45 -12.56 -5.04
CA SER A 80 -1.37 -13.91 -4.48
C SER A 80 0.05 -14.18 -4.03
N TYR A 81 0.18 -14.75 -2.84
CA TYR A 81 1.39 -15.42 -2.39
C TYR A 81 1.03 -16.90 -2.19
N ASP A 82 1.95 -17.79 -2.53
CA ASP A 82 1.91 -19.21 -2.18
C ASP A 82 2.59 -19.39 -0.82
#